data_AF-A0A821DFC8-F1
#
_entry.id   AF-A0A821DFC8-F1
#
_cell.length_a   1.000
_cell.length_b   1.000
_cell.length_c   1.000
_cell.angle_alpha   90.00
_cell.angle_beta   90.00
_cell.angle_gamma   90.00
#
_symmetry.space_group_name_H-M   'P 1'
#
loop_
_entity.id
_entity.type
_entity.pdbx_description
1 polymer ?
#
loop_
_entity_poly.entity_id
_entity_poly.type
_entity_poly.pdbx_seq_one_letter_code
_entity_poly.pdbx_strand_id
1 'polypeptide(L)'
;MAELPTDSTIIDLPSIKSGTRFGGSGGDIFDDSSIRGFTNSYYLDGMTVGSQISPLESCQFIYSCPGNSENILKSDVHGKSTLINTTDRLCLAENERINEVQILVDGEILYVNDIPKWVPLIRGIRFFTTNGKATQPIDHLPGELCTEKIDGYTVGYVTGRSGLYVDQLQFNWYRNIMN
;
A
#
# COMPACT_ATOMS: atom_id res chain seq x y z
N MET A 1 4.56 18.20 -52.05
CA MET A 1 4.84 18.46 -50.64
C MET A 1 4.08 17.42 -49.85
N ALA A 2 4.77 16.53 -49.16
CA ALA A 2 4.12 15.53 -48.32
C ALA A 2 3.95 16.12 -46.91
N GLU A 3 2.72 16.19 -46.42
CA GLU A 3 2.43 16.55 -45.03
C GLU A 3 2.89 15.40 -44.13
N LEU A 4 3.70 15.74 -43.12
CA LEU A 4 4.05 14.80 -42.04
C LEU A 4 2.82 14.64 -41.14
N PRO A 5 2.48 13.41 -40.72
CA PRO A 5 1.39 13.21 -39.78
C PRO A 5 1.82 13.72 -38.40
N THR A 6 1.20 14.81 -37.95
CA THR A 6 1.22 15.23 -36.56
C THR A 6 0.26 14.36 -35.77
N ASP A 7 0.67 13.14 -35.46
CA ASP A 7 -0.02 12.34 -34.47
C ASP A 7 0.82 12.29 -33.20
N SER A 8 0.73 13.39 -32.44
CA SER A 8 1.20 13.44 -31.06
C SER A 8 0.00 13.75 -30.18
N THR A 9 -0.89 12.78 -30.00
CA THR A 9 -1.64 12.69 -28.74
C THR A 9 -0.62 12.47 -27.64
N ILE A 10 -0.06 13.55 -27.11
CA ILE A 10 0.62 13.54 -25.82
C ILE A 10 -0.48 13.21 -24.81
N ILE A 11 -0.59 11.93 -24.46
CA ILE A 11 -1.48 11.50 -23.39
C ILE A 11 -0.88 12.06 -22.11
N ASP A 12 -1.49 13.13 -21.58
CA ASP A 12 -1.14 13.70 -20.29
C ASP A 12 -1.59 12.71 -19.20
N LEU A 13 -0.73 11.73 -18.90
CA LEU A 13 -0.98 10.75 -17.85
C LEU A 13 -0.96 11.44 -16.48
N PRO A 14 -1.90 11.12 -15.59
CA PRO A 14 -2.02 11.78 -14.30
C PRO A 14 -0.75 11.56 -13.46
N SER A 15 -0.35 12.58 -12.71
CA SER A 15 0.81 12.53 -11.81
C SER A 15 0.61 11.52 -10.67
N ILE A 16 -0.63 11.32 -10.24
CA ILE A 16 -1.03 10.37 -9.20
C ILE A 16 -2.19 9.53 -9.71
N LYS A 17 -2.14 8.22 -9.49
CA LYS A 17 -3.22 7.29 -9.83
C LYS A 17 -3.59 6.44 -8.61
N SER A 18 -4.86 6.46 -8.21
CA SER A 18 -5.35 5.56 -7.17
C SER A 18 -5.49 4.14 -7.72
N GLY A 19 -4.97 3.17 -6.97
CA GLY A 19 -5.03 1.76 -7.29
C GLY A 19 -6.35 1.10 -6.87
N THR A 20 -6.33 -0.22 -6.82
CA THR A 20 -7.43 -1.08 -6.41
C THR A 20 -7.60 -1.03 -4.89
N ARG A 21 -8.86 -1.14 -4.43
CA ARG A 21 -9.17 -1.31 -3.00
C ARG A 21 -9.19 -2.79 -2.68
N PHE A 22 -8.25 -3.23 -1.87
CA PHE A 22 -8.15 -4.61 -1.37
C PHE A 22 -8.78 -4.71 0.00
N GLY A 23 -9.61 -5.72 0.25
CA GLY A 23 -10.29 -5.94 1.53
C GLY A 23 -11.74 -5.41 1.57
N GLY A 24 -12.26 -5.20 2.79
CA GLY A 24 -13.67 -4.93 3.06
C GLY A 24 -14.02 -3.45 3.23
N SER A 25 -15.28 -3.17 3.55
CA SER A 25 -15.78 -1.82 3.82
C SER A 25 -15.89 -1.51 5.32
N GLY A 26 -15.35 -2.36 6.18
CA GLY A 26 -15.29 -2.16 7.63
C GLY A 26 -14.37 -1.01 8.03
N GLY A 27 -14.35 -0.68 9.32
CA GLY A 27 -13.43 0.32 9.88
C GLY A 27 -13.68 1.77 9.48
N ASP A 28 -12.87 2.65 10.06
CA ASP A 28 -12.81 4.09 9.76
C ASP A 28 -11.82 4.35 8.63
N ILE A 29 -12.08 5.40 7.84
CA ILE A 29 -11.22 5.78 6.70
C ILE A 29 -9.94 6.41 7.20
N PHE A 30 -8.81 6.07 6.58
CA PHE A 30 -7.55 6.79 6.72
C PHE A 30 -6.99 7.22 5.36
N ASP A 31 -6.21 8.31 5.38
CA ASP A 31 -5.49 8.85 4.23
C ASP A 31 -4.14 9.41 4.65
N ASP A 32 -3.08 8.67 4.33
CA ASP A 32 -1.71 9.02 4.73
C ASP A 32 -1.14 10.24 3.97
N SER A 33 -1.78 10.70 2.89
CA SER A 33 -1.34 11.94 2.22
C SER A 33 -1.51 13.18 3.11
N SER A 34 -2.33 13.06 4.15
CA SER A 34 -2.58 14.12 5.13
C SER A 34 -1.58 14.17 6.29
N ILE A 35 -0.60 13.25 6.34
CA ILE A 35 0.44 13.25 7.36
C ILE A 35 1.18 14.60 7.36
N ARG A 36 1.42 15.15 8.55
CA ARG A 36 2.11 16.44 8.69
C ARG A 36 3.50 16.37 8.07
N GLY A 37 3.78 17.28 7.14
CA GLY A 37 5.08 17.35 6.44
C GLY A 37 5.16 16.43 5.22
N PHE A 38 4.10 15.67 4.92
CA PHE A 38 4.01 14.88 3.71
C PHE A 38 3.89 15.78 2.48
N THR A 39 4.62 15.44 1.43
CA THR A 39 4.59 16.11 0.12
C THR A 39 4.60 15.05 -0.97
N ASN A 40 4.27 15.43 -2.21
CA ASN A 40 4.28 14.52 -3.37
C ASN A 40 5.70 14.02 -3.76
N SER A 41 6.69 14.22 -2.90
CA SER A 41 8.05 13.71 -3.01
C SER A 41 8.32 12.50 -2.11
N TYR A 42 7.39 12.15 -1.21
CA TYR A 42 7.50 10.99 -0.33
C TYR A 42 6.90 9.74 -0.98
N TYR A 43 7.67 8.66 -0.96
CA TYR A 43 7.27 7.35 -1.49
C TYR A 43 7.17 6.35 -0.36
N LEU A 44 6.35 5.31 -0.56
CA LEU A 44 6.27 4.20 0.37
C LEU A 44 7.62 3.46 0.37
N ASP A 45 8.28 3.48 1.51
CA ASP A 45 9.62 2.93 1.75
C ASP A 45 9.56 1.63 2.56
N GLY A 46 8.38 1.33 3.12
CA GLY A 46 8.17 0.13 3.87
C GLY A 46 6.94 0.19 4.76
N MET A 47 6.78 -0.84 5.57
CA MET A 47 5.77 -0.90 6.61
C MET A 47 6.26 -1.72 7.79
N THR A 48 5.82 -1.35 8.97
CA THR A 48 5.77 -2.25 10.11
C THR A 48 4.38 -2.87 10.12
N VAL A 49 4.30 -4.19 10.25
CA VAL A 49 3.04 -4.90 10.49
C VAL A 49 2.96 -5.24 11.96
N GLY A 50 1.77 -5.31 12.54
CA GLY A 50 1.51 -6.06 13.76
C GLY A 50 0.43 -7.11 13.53
N SER A 51 0.81 -8.36 13.68
CA SER A 51 -0.03 -9.55 13.50
C SER A 51 0.38 -10.59 14.54
N GLN A 52 -0.46 -10.86 15.53
CA GLN A 52 -0.32 -12.02 16.41
C GLN A 52 -1.04 -13.24 15.83
N ILE A 53 -2.11 -12.99 15.08
CA ILE A 53 -2.95 -13.99 14.40
C ILE A 53 -3.41 -13.42 13.06
N SER A 54 -3.77 -14.31 12.12
CA SER A 54 -4.53 -13.92 10.93
C SER A 54 -5.90 -13.37 11.34
N PRO A 55 -6.40 -12.28 10.74
CA PRO A 55 -5.86 -11.45 9.64
C PRO A 55 -4.94 -10.30 10.10
N LEU A 56 -4.42 -9.48 9.17
CA LEU A 56 -3.56 -8.31 9.45
C LEU A 56 -4.21 -7.35 10.46
N GLU A 57 -3.76 -7.39 11.72
CA GLU A 57 -4.39 -6.64 12.82
C GLU A 57 -3.97 -5.17 12.89
N SER A 58 -2.74 -4.87 12.49
CA SER A 58 -2.23 -3.50 12.48
C SER A 58 -1.12 -3.28 11.47
N CYS A 59 -0.96 -2.04 11.01
CA CYS A 59 0.19 -1.61 10.23
C CYS A 59 0.55 -0.14 10.47
N GLN A 60 1.81 0.19 10.24
CA GLN A 60 2.31 1.55 10.17
C GLN A 60 3.18 1.67 8.92
N PHE A 61 2.82 2.59 8.03
CA PHE A 61 3.56 2.84 6.81
C PHE A 61 4.74 3.76 7.06
N ILE A 62 5.82 3.52 6.34
CA ILE A 62 7.08 4.26 6.43
C ILE A 62 7.32 4.89 5.06
N TYR A 63 7.56 6.19 5.06
CA TYR A 63 7.71 6.99 3.86
C TYR A 63 9.07 7.69 3.84
N SER A 64 9.72 7.73 2.69
CA SER A 64 11.01 8.39 2.51
C SER A 64 11.02 9.24 1.23
N CYS A 65 11.86 10.28 1.23
CA CYS A 65 12.15 11.05 0.03
C CYS A 65 13.37 10.46 -0.71
N PRO A 66 13.38 10.41 -2.05
CA PRO A 66 14.58 10.04 -2.82
C PRO A 66 15.79 10.89 -2.44
N GLY A 67 16.93 10.25 -2.23
CA GLY A 67 18.19 10.92 -1.88
C GLY A 67 18.26 11.52 -0.48
N ASN A 68 17.26 11.31 0.37
CA ASN A 68 17.30 11.73 1.78
C ASN A 68 16.66 10.66 2.68
N SER A 69 17.42 9.59 2.92
CA SER A 69 17.06 8.45 3.77
C SER A 69 16.96 8.81 5.27
N GLU A 70 17.42 9.99 5.68
CA GLU A 70 17.25 10.49 7.05
C GLU A 70 15.88 11.15 7.28
N ASN A 71 15.22 11.59 6.21
CA ASN A 71 13.90 12.22 6.29
C ASN A 71 12.79 11.18 6.13
N ILE A 72 12.57 10.42 7.20
CA ILE A 72 11.56 9.37 7.27
C ILE A 72 10.29 9.93 7.94
N LEU A 73 9.15 9.77 7.27
CA LEU A 73 7.83 9.96 7.88
C LEU A 73 7.21 8.59 8.19
N LYS A 74 6.48 8.52 9.29
CA LYS A 74 5.66 7.35 9.63
C LYS A 74 4.21 7.78 9.68
N SER A 75 3.32 6.93 9.16
CA SER A 75 1.88 7.12 9.36
C SER A 75 1.49 6.96 10.83
N ASP A 76 0.25 7.33 11.14
CA ASP A 76 -0.41 6.78 12.31
C ASP A 76 -0.49 5.25 12.21
N VAL A 77 -0.67 4.59 13.35
CA VAL A 77 -0.87 3.14 13.35
C VAL A 77 -2.32 2.86 12.98
N HIS A 78 -2.51 2.12 11.89
CA HIS A 78 -3.81 1.68 11.41
C HIS A 78 -4.14 0.31 12.00
N GLY A 79 -5.36 0.12 12.50
CA GLY A 79 -5.76 -1.08 13.24
C GLY A 79 -5.37 -1.06 14.73
N LYS A 80 -5.04 -2.21 15.30
CA LYS A 80 -4.82 -2.38 16.74
C LYS A 80 -3.43 -1.90 17.19
N SER A 81 -3.33 -0.63 17.59
CA SER A 81 -2.07 0.05 17.93
C SER A 81 -1.16 -0.65 18.94
N THR A 82 -1.72 -1.44 19.86
CA THR A 82 -0.94 -2.20 20.86
C THR A 82 -0.06 -3.30 20.26
N LEU A 83 -0.28 -3.67 19.00
CA LEU A 83 0.40 -4.81 18.35
C LEU A 83 1.56 -4.39 17.44
N ILE A 84 1.71 -3.11 17.10
CA ILE A 84 2.69 -2.66 16.10
C ILE A 84 4.15 -2.90 16.51
N ASN A 85 4.42 -3.01 17.82
CA ASN A 85 5.77 -3.22 18.35
C ASN A 85 6.14 -4.69 18.50
N THR A 86 5.29 -5.63 18.06
CA THR A 86 5.46 -7.07 18.34
C THR A 86 6.02 -7.89 17.17
N THR A 87 6.52 -7.26 16.10
CA THR A 87 6.30 -7.84 14.76
C THR A 87 7.23 -7.36 13.63
N ASP A 88 7.05 -7.99 12.46
CA ASP A 88 7.86 -7.89 11.25
C ASP A 88 7.88 -6.50 10.60
N ARG A 89 9.06 -6.16 10.06
CA ARG A 89 9.29 -4.93 9.33
C ARG A 89 9.67 -5.24 7.89
N LEU A 90 8.88 -4.71 6.96
CA LEU A 90 9.19 -4.71 5.53
C LEU A 90 9.81 -3.36 5.21
N CYS A 91 11.13 -3.30 5.07
CA CYS A 91 11.82 -2.10 4.57
C CYS A 91 12.47 -2.37 3.24
N LEU A 92 12.42 -1.37 2.37
CA LEU A 92 13.17 -1.35 1.14
C LEU A 92 14.64 -1.00 1.42
N ALA A 93 15.53 -1.36 0.49
CA ALA A 93 16.89 -0.81 0.53
C ALA A 93 16.89 0.64 0.02
N GLU A 94 17.97 1.37 0.30
CA GLU A 94 18.10 2.76 -0.11
C GLU A 94 17.91 2.94 -1.63
N ASN A 95 17.10 3.94 -2.01
CA ASN A 95 16.72 4.25 -3.40
C ASN A 95 15.92 3.15 -4.14
N GLU A 96 15.48 2.08 -3.47
CA GLU A 96 14.52 1.14 -4.05
C GLU A 96 13.10 1.71 -3.98
N ARG A 97 12.26 1.43 -4.98
CA ARG A 97 10.87 1.87 -5.02
C ARG A 97 9.96 0.70 -5.29
N ILE A 98 8.76 0.71 -4.71
CA ILE A 98 7.76 -0.32 -4.94
C ILE A 98 7.10 -0.06 -6.29
N ASN A 99 7.18 -1.03 -7.20
CA ASN A 99 6.55 -0.96 -8.52
C ASN A 99 5.44 -2.00 -8.70
N GLU A 100 5.29 -2.93 -7.75
CA GLU A 100 4.22 -3.92 -7.74
C GLU A 100 3.92 -4.33 -6.29
N VAL A 101 2.63 -4.54 -6.01
CA VAL A 101 2.13 -4.99 -4.72
C VAL A 101 1.37 -6.30 -4.91
N GLN A 102 1.62 -7.25 -4.01
CA GLN A 102 0.80 -8.44 -3.85
C GLN A 102 0.10 -8.39 -2.50
N ILE A 103 -1.21 -8.64 -2.49
CA ILE A 103 -2.04 -8.73 -1.29
C ILE A 103 -2.76 -10.06 -1.28
N LEU A 104 -2.71 -10.76 -0.15
CA LEU A 104 -3.54 -11.92 0.12
C LEU A 104 -4.82 -11.46 0.84
N VAL A 105 -5.98 -11.70 0.23
CA VAL A 105 -7.29 -11.36 0.80
C VAL A 105 -8.08 -12.64 1.02
N ASP A 106 -8.76 -12.74 2.14
CA ASP A 106 -9.69 -13.82 2.40
C ASP A 106 -10.80 -13.37 3.33
N GLY A 107 -11.92 -14.08 3.30
CA GLY A 107 -13.09 -13.72 4.08
C GLY A 107 -13.11 -14.38 5.45
N GLU A 108 -13.67 -13.67 6.42
CA GLU A 108 -14.07 -14.25 7.70
C GLU A 108 -15.51 -13.87 8.04
N ILE A 109 -16.21 -14.75 8.75
CA ILE A 109 -17.54 -14.41 9.28
C ILE A 109 -17.34 -13.65 10.58
N LEU A 110 -17.60 -12.34 10.54
CA LEU A 110 -17.63 -11.49 11.72
C LEU A 110 -19.07 -11.20 12.13
N TYR A 111 -19.33 -11.13 13.43
CA TYR A 111 -20.64 -10.79 13.96
C TYR A 111 -20.73 -9.27 14.15
N VAL A 112 -21.59 -8.62 13.38
CA VAL A 112 -21.87 -7.18 13.51
C VAL A 112 -23.28 -7.03 14.07
N ASN A 113 -23.40 -6.61 15.32
CA ASN A 113 -24.66 -6.57 16.07
C ASN A 113 -25.38 -7.92 16.04
N ASP A 114 -24.66 -8.99 16.40
CA ASP A 114 -25.12 -10.40 16.42
C ASP A 114 -25.56 -10.99 15.06
N ILE A 115 -25.37 -10.25 13.96
CA ILE A 115 -25.64 -10.76 12.61
C ILE A 115 -24.33 -11.22 11.98
N PRO A 116 -24.22 -12.49 11.56
CA PRO A 116 -23.04 -12.98 10.87
C PRO A 116 -22.92 -12.30 9.50
N LYS A 117 -21.77 -11.69 9.24
CA LYS A 117 -21.43 -11.07 7.96
C LYS A 117 -20.09 -11.61 7.48
N TRP A 118 -20.04 -12.00 6.21
CA TRP A 118 -18.79 -12.28 5.55
C TRP A 118 -18.07 -10.97 5.27
N VAL A 119 -16.84 -10.83 5.76
CA VAL A 119 -16.01 -9.63 5.62
C VAL A 119 -14.66 -10.04 5.01
N PRO A 120 -14.27 -9.46 3.86
CA PRO A 120 -12.95 -9.69 3.30
C PRO A 120 -11.91 -8.93 4.12
N LEU A 121 -10.87 -9.63 4.56
CA LEU A 121 -9.82 -9.14 5.42
C LEU A 121 -8.47 -9.39 4.75
N ILE A 122 -7.52 -8.49 5.00
CA ILE A 122 -6.17 -8.60 4.47
C ILE A 122 -5.42 -9.61 5.32
N ARG A 123 -4.96 -10.70 4.72
CA ARG A 123 -4.20 -11.75 5.41
C ARG A 123 -2.71 -11.70 5.11
N GLY A 124 -2.32 -10.95 4.08
CA GLY A 124 -0.91 -10.82 3.76
C GLY A 124 -0.58 -9.74 2.74
N ILE A 125 0.69 -9.36 2.73
CA ILE A 125 1.25 -8.34 1.86
C ILE A 125 2.70 -8.66 1.49
N ARG A 126 3.04 -8.33 0.24
CA ARG A 126 4.40 -8.41 -0.28
C ARG A 126 4.63 -7.31 -1.29
N PHE A 127 5.82 -6.71 -1.26
CA PHE A 127 6.21 -5.67 -2.21
C PHE A 127 7.28 -6.18 -3.17
N PHE A 128 7.18 -5.73 -4.41
CA PHE A 128 8.18 -5.92 -5.46
C PHE A 128 8.74 -4.56 -5.84
N THR A 129 10.04 -4.52 -6.08
CA THR A 129 10.76 -3.27 -6.23
C THR A 129 11.28 -3.06 -7.65
N THR A 130 11.64 -1.80 -7.94
CA THR A 130 12.21 -1.37 -9.22
C THR A 130 13.53 -2.06 -9.58
N ASN A 131 14.23 -2.70 -8.64
CA ASN A 131 15.44 -3.48 -8.93
C ASN A 131 15.20 -4.99 -9.06
N GLY A 132 13.94 -5.42 -9.09
CA GLY A 132 13.56 -6.83 -9.28
C GLY A 132 13.63 -7.66 -8.01
N LYS A 133 13.81 -7.05 -6.83
CA LYS A 133 13.69 -7.76 -5.55
C LYS A 133 12.23 -7.80 -5.08
N ALA A 134 11.96 -8.75 -4.19
CA ALA A 134 10.71 -8.82 -3.47
C ALA A 134 11.00 -8.86 -1.97
N THR A 135 10.17 -8.20 -1.16
CA THR A 135 10.24 -8.32 0.30
C THR A 135 9.89 -9.75 0.71
N GLN A 136 10.24 -10.12 1.94
CA GLN A 136 9.66 -11.33 2.53
C GLN A 136 8.13 -11.16 2.59
N PRO A 137 7.35 -12.19 2.22
CA PRO A 137 5.91 -12.13 2.38
C PRO A 137 5.58 -12.08 3.87
N ILE A 138 4.62 -11.23 4.21
CA ILE A 138 3.87 -11.38 5.46
C ILE A 138 2.57 -12.01 5.02
N ASP A 139 2.38 -13.30 5.21
CA ASP A 139 1.16 -14.00 4.81
C ASP A 139 0.71 -15.03 5.82
N HIS A 140 -0.60 -15.08 6.00
CA HIS A 140 -1.28 -16.15 6.71
C HIS A 140 -2.24 -16.82 5.74
N LEU A 141 -1.84 -17.96 5.18
CA LEU A 141 -2.70 -18.77 4.32
C LEU A 141 -3.89 -19.35 5.12
N PRO A 142 -5.06 -19.56 4.51
CA PRO A 142 -5.38 -19.46 3.07
C PRO A 142 -5.83 -18.06 2.60
N GLY A 143 -5.92 -17.86 1.28
CA GLY A 143 -6.58 -16.68 0.69
C GLY A 143 -6.40 -16.55 -0.81
N GLU A 144 -7.09 -15.58 -1.42
CA GLU A 144 -6.90 -15.18 -2.81
C GLU A 144 -5.75 -14.19 -2.92
N LEU A 145 -4.76 -14.51 -3.77
CA LEU A 145 -3.64 -13.62 -4.06
C LEU A 145 -4.04 -12.64 -5.15
N CYS A 146 -4.09 -11.36 -4.81
CA CYS A 146 -4.31 -10.27 -5.74
C CYS A 146 -2.99 -9.52 -6.00
N THR A 147 -2.74 -9.15 -7.24
CA THR A 147 -1.54 -8.40 -7.64
C THR A 147 -1.94 -7.10 -8.31
N GLU A 148 -1.23 -6.01 -7.99
CA GLU A 148 -1.36 -4.73 -8.68
C GLU A 148 -0.01 -4.16 -9.07
N LYS A 149 0.07 -3.75 -10.34
CA LYS A 149 1.19 -3.05 -10.95
C LYS A 149 0.64 -2.04 -11.95
N ILE A 150 1.21 -0.84 -11.95
CA ILE A 150 0.89 0.19 -12.93
C ILE A 150 2.17 0.60 -13.65
N ASP A 151 2.24 0.29 -14.95
CA ASP A 151 3.44 0.57 -15.75
C ASP A 151 3.77 2.05 -15.78
N GLY A 152 5.03 2.38 -15.49
CA GLY A 152 5.50 3.76 -15.41
C GLY A 152 5.17 4.45 -14.09
N TYR A 153 4.73 3.73 -13.06
CA TYR A 153 4.45 4.27 -11.74
C TYR A 153 5.18 3.53 -10.61
N THR A 154 5.30 4.18 -9.45
CA THR A 154 5.76 3.60 -8.18
C THR A 154 4.84 4.02 -7.05
N VAL A 155 4.78 3.25 -5.96
CA VAL A 155 3.86 3.53 -4.85
C VAL A 155 4.31 4.79 -4.09
N GLY A 156 3.41 5.77 -4.01
CA GLY A 156 3.57 7.01 -3.25
C GLY A 156 3.08 6.86 -1.82
N TYR A 157 1.77 6.74 -1.64
CA TYR A 157 1.13 6.68 -0.31
C TYR A 157 -0.03 5.70 -0.27
N VAL A 158 -0.53 5.42 0.93
CA VAL A 158 -1.61 4.47 1.17
C VAL A 158 -2.84 5.17 1.74
N THR A 159 -4.00 4.81 1.23
CA THR A 159 -5.31 5.13 1.80
C THR A 159 -6.02 3.83 2.15
N GLY A 160 -6.99 3.87 3.04
CA GLY A 160 -7.67 2.63 3.37
C GLY A 160 -8.70 2.78 4.47
N ARG A 161 -8.95 1.65 5.13
CA ARG A 161 -9.88 1.57 6.24
C ARG A 161 -9.32 0.65 7.32
N SER A 162 -9.51 1.02 8.58
CA SER A 162 -9.11 0.18 9.70
C SER A 162 -10.01 0.36 10.92
N GLY A 163 -10.14 -0.68 11.71
CA GLY A 163 -10.81 -0.68 13.00
C GLY A 163 -10.09 -1.60 13.96
N LEU A 164 -10.66 -2.78 14.24
CA LEU A 164 -9.96 -3.83 14.98
C LEU A 164 -8.85 -4.49 14.16
N TYR A 165 -9.00 -4.47 12.83
CA TYR A 165 -8.07 -5.00 11.85
C TYR A 165 -7.76 -3.93 10.79
N VAL A 166 -6.82 -4.22 9.91
CA VAL A 166 -6.66 -3.48 8.64
C VAL A 166 -7.71 -4.02 7.66
N ASP A 167 -8.87 -3.35 7.62
CA ASP A 167 -10.02 -3.77 6.81
C ASP A 167 -9.77 -3.60 5.30
N GLN A 168 -9.09 -2.51 4.89
CA GLN A 168 -8.88 -2.18 3.49
C GLN A 168 -7.58 -1.43 3.26
N LEU A 169 -6.91 -1.73 2.14
CA LEU A 169 -5.78 -0.97 1.62
C LEU A 169 -6.00 -0.57 0.16
N GLN A 170 -5.57 0.64 -0.19
CA GLN A 170 -5.51 1.16 -1.54
C GLN A 170 -4.20 1.92 -1.71
N PHE A 171 -3.38 1.50 -2.67
CA PHE A 171 -2.11 2.16 -2.98
C PHE A 171 -2.33 3.28 -3.97
N ASN A 172 -1.74 4.44 -3.70
CA ASN A 172 -1.75 5.58 -4.59
C ASN A 172 -0.37 5.69 -5.23
N TRP A 173 -0.36 5.74 -6.56
CA TRP A 173 0.81 5.51 -7.39
C TRP A 173 1.27 6.83 -8.01
N TYR A 174 2.56 7.15 -7.91
CA TYR A 174 3.17 8.32 -8.54
C TYR A 174 3.79 7.95 -9.87
N ARG A 175 3.57 8.80 -10.86
CA ARG A 175 4.16 8.64 -12.19
C ARG A 175 5.68 8.78 -12.07
N ASN A 176 6.40 7.82 -12.63
CA ASN A 176 7.84 7.88 -12.74
C ASN A 176 8.19 9.01 -13.72
N ILE A 177 8.91 10.01 -13.24
CA ILE A 177 9.50 11.01 -14.12
C ILE A 177 10.73 10.36 -14.72
N MET A 178 10.67 10.01 -16.01
CA MET A 178 11.85 9.59 -16.75
C MET A 178 12.78 10.81 -16.85
N ASN A 179 13.96 10.72 -16.27
CA ASN A 179 15.07 11.61 -16.62
C ASN A 179 15.62 11.21 -17.99
#